data_AF-A0A5R1NQE6-F1
#
_entry.id   AF-A0A5R1NQE6-F1
#
_cell.length_a   1.000
_cell.length_b   1.000
_cell.length_c   1.000
_cell.angle_alpha   90.00
_cell.angle_beta   90.00
_cell.angle_gamma   90.00
#
_symmetry.space_group_name_H-M   'P 1'
#
loop_
_entity.id
_entity.type
_entity.pdbx_description
1 polymer ?
#
loop_
_entity_poly.entity_id
_entity_poly.type
_entity_poly.pdbx_seq_one_letter_code
_entity_poly.pdbx_strand_id
1 'polypeptide(L)'
;MTRVWLTKWEWACCGDAFAIGDEVDFGIETRTPHAALAEMLGSELFATVDTMESHHEEELADRVRGRVIAVHAVTQDVIERRSLRQPGHGAPPESIRTADGDERAMVGRDFGNGAFLATSPSRYMIEIEPVANTARLTSVQGVRLSIDVDAEPLSYAGEFAVPPPEQRRRSLEGWLVDIQEHA
;
A
#
# COMPACT_ATOMS: atom_id res chain seq x y z
N MET A 1 27.23 3.50 3.19
CA MET A 1 25.83 3.64 3.63
C MET A 1 25.01 3.50 2.37
N THR A 2 23.96 2.69 2.44
CA THR A 2 23.07 2.44 1.31
C THR A 2 21.65 2.73 1.76
N ARG A 3 20.94 3.59 1.03
CA ARG A 3 19.55 3.97 1.25
C ARG A 3 18.64 3.09 0.41
N VAL A 4 17.87 2.26 1.10
CA VAL A 4 16.97 1.27 0.51
C VAL A 4 15.53 1.77 0.57
N TRP A 5 14.81 1.65 -0.55
CA TRP A 5 13.37 1.82 -0.61
C TRP A 5 12.65 0.51 -0.30
N LEU A 6 11.74 0.55 0.67
CA LEU A 6 10.87 -0.55 1.07
C LEU A 6 9.42 -0.18 0.77
N THR A 7 8.72 -0.99 -0.03
CA THR A 7 7.31 -0.71 -0.33
C THR A 7 6.42 -1.06 0.86
N LYS A 8 5.38 -0.25 1.11
CA LYS A 8 4.39 -0.58 2.15
C LYS A 8 3.72 -1.93 1.89
N TRP A 9 3.42 -2.24 0.63
CA TRP A 9 2.65 -3.42 0.25
C TRP A 9 3.37 -4.72 0.61
N GLU A 10 4.63 -4.87 0.20
CA GLU A 10 5.40 -6.10 0.42
C GLU A 10 5.65 -6.32 1.92
N TRP A 11 5.92 -5.22 2.62
CA TRP A 11 6.13 -5.22 4.07
C TRP A 11 4.86 -5.37 4.91
N ALA A 12 3.69 -5.03 4.36
CA ALA A 12 2.40 -5.32 4.99
C ALA A 12 2.01 -6.80 4.85
N CYS A 13 2.44 -7.45 3.76
CA CYS A 13 2.14 -8.84 3.47
C CYS A 13 3.01 -9.81 4.31
N CYS A 14 4.34 -9.68 4.22
CA CYS A 14 5.27 -10.66 4.79
C CYS A 14 6.52 -10.05 5.46
N GLY A 15 6.63 -8.71 5.58
CA GLY A 15 7.79 -8.04 6.17
C GLY A 15 7.88 -8.19 7.69
N ASP A 16 9.04 -8.66 8.18
CA ASP A 16 9.32 -8.75 9.61
C ASP A 16 9.66 -7.39 10.20
N ALA A 17 9.05 -7.01 11.32
CA ALA A 17 9.34 -5.73 11.96
C ALA A 17 10.81 -5.64 12.40
N PHE A 18 11.42 -4.46 12.23
CA PHE A 18 12.78 -4.17 12.68
C PHE A 18 12.91 -2.70 13.10
N ALA A 19 13.94 -2.42 13.90
CA ALA A 19 14.24 -1.12 14.47
C ALA A 19 15.59 -0.57 14.00
N ILE A 20 15.82 0.72 14.25
CA ILE A 20 17.16 1.32 14.19
C ILE A 20 18.07 0.55 15.14
N GLY A 21 19.23 0.15 14.64
CA GLY A 21 20.21 -0.66 15.36
C GLY A 21 20.15 -2.15 15.06
N ASP A 22 19.09 -2.65 14.43
CA ASP A 22 18.99 -4.06 14.06
C ASP A 22 19.88 -4.38 12.86
N GLU A 23 20.27 -5.66 12.76
CA GLU A 23 20.95 -6.23 11.60
C GLU A 23 19.92 -6.71 10.58
N VAL A 24 20.08 -6.30 9.32
CA VAL A 24 19.18 -6.65 8.23
C VAL A 24 19.94 -7.25 7.05
N ASP A 25 19.23 -8.06 6.28
CA ASP A 25 19.71 -8.67 5.05
C ASP A 25 18.63 -8.59 3.96
N PHE A 26 18.65 -7.52 3.16
CA PHE A 26 17.64 -7.25 2.15
C PHE A 26 18.02 -7.82 0.78
N GLY A 27 17.05 -8.44 0.11
CA GLY A 27 17.16 -8.83 -1.30
C GLY A 27 16.87 -7.63 -2.20
N ILE A 28 17.80 -7.30 -3.09
CA ILE A 28 17.70 -6.13 -3.94
C ILE A 28 17.09 -6.50 -5.29
N GLU A 29 15.92 -5.92 -5.60
CA GLU A 29 15.30 -6.06 -6.91
C GLU A 29 16.11 -5.29 -7.95
N THR A 30 16.48 -4.06 -7.62
CA THR A 30 17.21 -3.19 -8.54
C THR A 30 18.04 -2.14 -7.80
N ARG A 31 19.22 -1.84 -8.36
CA ARG A 31 20.04 -0.66 -8.01
C ARG A 31 19.72 0.56 -8.88
N THR A 32 18.78 0.43 -9.80
CA THR A 32 18.23 1.53 -10.59
C THR A 32 16.73 1.61 -10.30
N PRO A 33 16.31 2.39 -9.29
CA PRO A 33 14.91 2.48 -8.92
C PRO A 33 14.02 2.93 -10.09
N HIS A 34 12.79 2.41 -10.15
CA HIS A 34 11.89 2.66 -11.27
C HIS A 34 11.44 4.13 -11.37
N ALA A 35 11.21 4.61 -12.59
CA ALA A 35 10.77 5.99 -12.82
C ALA A 35 9.44 6.34 -12.11
N ALA A 36 8.54 5.38 -11.92
CA ALA A 36 7.30 5.56 -11.16
C ALA A 36 7.56 5.98 -9.69
N LEU A 37 8.68 5.53 -9.10
CA LEU A 37 9.09 5.97 -7.77
C LEU A 37 9.47 7.46 -7.76
N ALA A 38 10.04 7.97 -8.86
CA ALA A 38 10.38 9.40 -8.98
C ALA A 38 9.13 10.30 -9.03
N GLU A 39 8.05 9.84 -9.66
CA GLU A 39 6.77 10.56 -9.68
C GLU A 39 6.15 10.68 -8.27
N MET A 40 6.33 9.64 -7.46
CA MET A 40 5.85 9.61 -6.07
C MET A 40 6.74 10.44 -5.13
N LEU A 41 8.04 10.18 -5.09
CA LEU A 41 8.97 10.82 -4.16
C LEU A 41 9.30 12.28 -4.55
N GLY A 42 9.18 12.62 -5.82
CA GLY A 42 9.81 13.79 -6.40
C GLY A 42 11.31 13.55 -6.65
N SER A 43 11.88 14.33 -7.57
CA SER A 43 13.24 14.13 -8.08
C SER A 43 14.32 14.24 -7.00
N GLU A 44 14.17 15.17 -6.05
CA GLU A 44 15.16 15.39 -5.00
C GLU A 44 15.28 14.19 -4.05
N LEU A 45 14.15 13.65 -3.58
CA LEU A 45 14.14 12.48 -2.71
C LEU A 45 14.54 11.22 -3.48
N PHE A 46 14.05 11.07 -4.71
CA PHE A 46 14.39 9.95 -5.59
C PHE A 46 15.90 9.85 -5.83
N ALA A 47 16.59 10.98 -6.02
CA ALA A 47 18.04 11.00 -6.20
C ALA A 47 18.83 10.49 -4.98
N THR A 48 18.20 10.33 -3.82
CA THR A 48 18.84 9.75 -2.62
C THR A 48 18.64 8.24 -2.50
N VAL A 49 17.78 7.64 -3.32
CA VAL A 49 17.49 6.20 -3.25
C VAL A 49 18.55 5.44 -4.04
N ASP A 50 19.35 4.65 -3.34
CA ASP A 50 20.40 3.85 -3.97
C ASP A 50 19.83 2.57 -4.58
N THR A 51 18.80 2.01 -3.94
CA THR A 51 18.28 0.70 -4.31
C THR A 51 16.85 0.47 -3.83
N MET A 52 16.16 -0.44 -4.51
CA MET A 52 14.83 -0.91 -4.16
C MET A 52 14.88 -2.39 -3.80
N GLU A 53 14.29 -2.68 -2.65
CA GLU A 53 14.11 -4.03 -2.14
C GLU A 53 12.82 -4.62 -2.70
N SER A 54 12.78 -5.94 -2.85
CA SER A 54 11.53 -6.66 -3.08
C SER A 54 11.45 -7.83 -2.10
N HIS A 55 10.41 -7.78 -1.26
CA HIS A 55 10.19 -8.75 -0.19
C HIS A 55 9.23 -9.87 -0.61
N HIS A 56 9.32 -10.32 -1.86
CA HIS A 56 8.69 -11.55 -2.33
C HIS A 56 9.73 -12.69 -2.38
N GLU A 57 9.28 -13.95 -2.38
CA GLU A 57 10.09 -15.18 -2.24
C GLU A 57 11.09 -15.45 -3.40
N GLU A 58 11.50 -14.42 -4.14
CA GLU A 58 12.56 -14.52 -5.14
C GLU A 58 13.92 -14.49 -4.43
N GLU A 59 14.74 -15.51 -4.64
CA GLU A 59 16.14 -15.49 -4.22
C GLU A 59 16.89 -14.46 -5.07
N LEU A 60 16.91 -13.22 -4.58
CA LEU A 60 17.66 -12.13 -5.18
C LEU A 60 19.15 -12.31 -4.85
N ALA A 61 19.96 -12.43 -5.91
CA ALA A 61 21.40 -12.60 -5.80
C ALA A 61 22.10 -11.34 -5.27
N ASP A 62 21.54 -10.16 -5.58
CA ASP A 62 22.02 -8.89 -5.05
C ASP A 62 21.39 -8.64 -3.68
N ARG A 63 22.21 -8.23 -2.71
CA ARG A 63 21.80 -8.09 -1.32
C ARG A 63 22.48 -6.91 -0.65
N VAL A 64 21.77 -6.28 0.27
CA VAL A 64 22.32 -5.27 1.17
C VAL A 64 22.24 -5.78 2.59
N ARG A 65 23.41 -5.96 3.22
CA ARG A 65 23.58 -6.52 4.55
C ARG A 65 24.26 -5.53 5.47
N GLY A 66 23.64 -5.23 6.59
CA GLY A 66 24.22 -4.25 7.50
C GLY A 66 23.31 -3.87 8.65
N ARG A 67 23.76 -2.87 9.38
CA ARG A 67 23.04 -2.29 10.50
C ARG A 67 22.13 -1.16 10.04
N VAL A 68 20.89 -1.15 10.50
CA VAL A 68 19.96 -0.04 10.28
C VAL A 68 20.40 1.16 11.10
N ILE A 69 20.65 2.30 10.45
CA ILE A 69 21.08 3.54 11.12
C ILE A 69 20.02 4.64 11.09
N ALA A 70 19.07 4.59 10.15
CA ALA A 70 17.92 5.49 10.13
C ALA A 70 16.74 4.86 9.39
N VAL A 71 15.53 5.21 9.81
CA VAL A 71 14.28 4.83 9.12
C VAL A 71 13.41 6.08 8.97
N HIS A 72 12.89 6.28 7.76
CA HIS A 72 11.96 7.36 7.45
C HIS A 72 10.69 6.78 6.83
N ALA A 73 9.54 7.01 7.47
CA ALA A 73 8.25 6.74 6.87
C ALA A 73 7.98 7.76 5.76
N VAL A 74 7.59 7.28 4.59
CA VAL A 74 7.29 8.11 3.43
C VAL A 74 5.78 8.20 3.26
N THR A 75 5.25 9.42 3.38
CA THR A 75 3.83 9.68 3.23
C THR A 75 3.56 10.62 2.07
N GLN A 76 2.52 10.35 1.30
CA GLN A 76 2.07 11.18 0.18
C GLN A 76 0.61 11.59 0.38
N ASP A 77 0.21 12.75 -0.14
CA ASP A 77 -1.21 13.05 -0.25
C ASP A 77 -1.81 12.27 -1.41
N VAL A 78 -3.01 11.73 -1.20
CA VAL A 78 -3.78 11.02 -2.21
C VAL A 78 -5.20 11.58 -2.26
N ILE A 79 -5.82 11.52 -3.43
CA ILE A 79 -7.24 11.82 -3.62
C ILE A 79 -7.96 10.48 -3.69
N GLU A 80 -8.81 10.24 -2.70
CA GLU A 80 -9.73 9.10 -2.69
C GLU A 80 -11.04 9.50 -3.37
N ARG A 81 -11.41 8.76 -4.42
CA ARG A 81 -12.68 8.88 -5.15
C ARG A 81 -13.47 7.60 -5.05
N ARG A 82 -14.80 7.71 -5.09
CA ARG A 82 -15.69 6.55 -5.14
C ARG A 82 -16.45 6.57 -6.46
N SER A 83 -16.06 5.69 -7.38
CA SER A 83 -16.70 5.54 -8.69
C SER A 83 -17.71 4.38 -8.66
N LEU A 84 -18.75 4.45 -9.49
CA LEU A 84 -19.64 3.31 -9.67
C LEU A 84 -18.86 2.19 -10.34
N ARG A 85 -18.86 1.00 -9.73
CA ARG A 85 -18.16 -0.16 -10.28
C ARG A 85 -18.68 -0.44 -11.70
N GLN A 86 -17.77 -0.43 -12.67
CA GLN A 86 -18.07 -0.76 -14.06
C GLN A 86 -17.70 -2.22 -14.36
N PRO A 87 -18.35 -2.86 -15.35
CA PRO A 87 -17.92 -4.16 -15.87
C PRO A 87 -16.45 -4.12 -16.33
N GLY A 88 -15.69 -5.18 -16.03
CA GLY A 88 -14.27 -5.29 -16.43
C GLY A 88 -13.25 -4.93 -15.34
N HIS A 89 -13.64 -4.17 -14.32
CA HIS A 89 -12.80 -3.93 -13.12
C HIS A 89 -13.21 -4.87 -11.97
N GLY A 90 -13.04 -6.18 -12.19
CA GLY A 90 -13.29 -7.22 -11.19
C GLY A 90 -14.77 -7.63 -11.01
N ALA A 91 -15.70 -7.07 -11.79
CA ALA A 91 -17.08 -7.54 -11.86
C ALA A 91 -17.25 -8.52 -13.04
N PRO A 92 -17.95 -9.66 -12.87
CA PRO A 92 -18.29 -10.53 -13.99
C PRO A 92 -19.00 -9.74 -15.10
N PRO A 93 -18.76 -10.07 -16.38
CA PRO A 93 -19.36 -9.35 -17.52
C PRO A 93 -20.90 -9.35 -17.50
N GLU A 94 -21.52 -10.24 -16.73
CA GLU A 94 -22.98 -10.32 -16.54
C GLU A 94 -23.55 -9.25 -15.59
N SER A 95 -22.70 -8.41 -14.96
CA SER A 95 -23.10 -7.36 -14.02
C SER A 95 -23.77 -6.13 -14.65
N ILE A 96 -24.33 -6.28 -15.85
CA ILE A 96 -24.82 -5.17 -16.66
C ILE A 96 -26.32 -4.92 -16.39
N ARG A 97 -26.55 -3.70 -15.87
CA ARG A 97 -27.76 -2.84 -15.96
C ARG A 97 -28.86 -3.06 -14.93
N THR A 98 -28.62 -2.44 -13.78
CA THR A 98 -29.60 -1.52 -13.19
C THR A 98 -28.87 -0.24 -12.81
N ALA A 99 -29.48 0.93 -13.02
CA ALA A 99 -28.95 2.20 -12.54
C ALA A 99 -28.70 2.20 -11.01
N ASP A 100 -29.30 1.22 -10.33
CA ASP A 100 -29.28 0.97 -8.89
C ASP A 100 -28.29 -0.11 -8.42
N GLY A 101 -27.34 -0.52 -9.26
CA GLY A 101 -26.42 -1.61 -8.89
C GLY A 101 -27.09 -2.99 -9.01
N ASP A 102 -26.26 -4.02 -9.12
CA ASP A 102 -26.71 -5.37 -9.44
C ASP A 102 -27.18 -6.09 -8.17
N GLU A 103 -28.50 -6.27 -8.00
CA GLU A 103 -29.10 -7.05 -6.90
C GLU A 103 -28.63 -8.52 -6.90
N ARG A 104 -28.01 -9.00 -7.99
CA ARG A 104 -27.54 -10.39 -8.13
C ARG A 104 -26.25 -10.71 -7.38
N ALA A 105 -25.65 -9.76 -6.66
CA ALA A 105 -24.60 -10.01 -5.67
C ALA A 105 -25.11 -10.79 -4.41
N MET A 106 -26.32 -11.36 -4.48
CA MET A 106 -27.06 -12.09 -3.44
C MET A 106 -26.95 -13.62 -3.53
N VAL A 107 -25.96 -14.19 -4.25
CA VAL A 107 -25.81 -15.67 -4.28
C VAL A 107 -24.76 -16.11 -3.26
N GLY A 108 -25.21 -16.29 -2.02
CA GLY A 108 -24.43 -17.01 -0.99
C GLY A 108 -24.23 -18.47 -1.40
N ARG A 109 -23.00 -18.97 -1.33
CA ARG A 109 -22.76 -20.42 -1.33
C ARG A 109 -23.08 -20.94 0.08
N ASP A 110 -24.02 -21.88 0.13
CA ASP A 110 -24.39 -22.61 1.34
C ASP A 110 -23.22 -23.51 1.78
N PHE A 111 -22.66 -23.25 2.97
CA PHE A 111 -21.60 -24.07 3.56
C PHE A 111 -22.13 -25.15 4.51
N GLY A 112 -23.45 -25.37 4.57
CA GLY A 112 -24.07 -26.22 5.58
C GLY A 112 -23.94 -25.59 6.98
N ASN A 113 -24.91 -25.86 7.86
CA ASN A 113 -25.05 -25.30 9.21
C ASN A 113 -25.60 -23.86 9.33
N GLY A 114 -26.16 -23.28 8.27
CA GLY A 114 -27.02 -22.10 8.39
C GLY A 114 -26.33 -20.78 8.78
N ALA A 115 -25.01 -20.70 8.67
CA ALA A 115 -24.26 -19.46 8.87
C ALA A 115 -23.94 -18.82 7.51
N PHE A 116 -24.47 -17.60 7.28
CA PHE A 116 -24.15 -16.76 6.13
C PHE A 116 -23.35 -15.55 6.62
N LEU A 117 -22.12 -15.37 6.12
CA LEU A 117 -21.38 -14.12 6.22
C LEU A 117 -20.94 -13.73 4.82
N ALA A 118 -21.85 -13.10 4.08
CA ALA A 118 -21.56 -12.47 2.81
C ALA A 118 -21.70 -10.96 3.01
N THR A 119 -20.59 -10.26 3.24
CA THR A 119 -20.56 -8.81 3.04
C THR A 119 -20.47 -8.58 1.53
N SER A 120 -21.59 -8.23 0.89
CA SER A 120 -21.56 -7.85 -0.52
C SER A 120 -20.54 -6.74 -0.72
N PRO A 121 -19.67 -6.84 -1.74
CA PRO A 121 -18.74 -5.76 -2.03
C PRO A 121 -19.56 -4.51 -2.42
N SER A 122 -19.18 -3.35 -1.89
CA SER A 122 -19.82 -2.07 -2.17
C SER A 122 -20.13 -1.87 -3.66
N ARG A 123 -21.26 -1.21 -3.98
CA ARG A 123 -21.61 -0.75 -5.34
C ARG A 123 -20.58 0.25 -5.92
N TYR A 124 -19.76 0.83 -5.05
CA TYR A 124 -18.70 1.76 -5.39
C TYR A 124 -17.33 1.10 -5.32
N MET A 125 -16.48 1.41 -6.30
CA MET A 125 -15.04 1.15 -6.27
C MET A 125 -14.33 2.36 -5.66
N ILE A 126 -13.35 2.11 -4.81
CA ILE A 126 -12.47 3.16 -4.28
C ILE A 126 -11.30 3.31 -5.24
N GLU A 127 -11.11 4.51 -5.78
CA GLU A 127 -9.98 4.91 -6.59
C GLU A 127 -9.09 5.82 -5.75
N ILE A 128 -7.79 5.55 -5.72
CA ILE A 128 -6.80 6.33 -4.98
C ILE A 128 -5.81 6.87 -5.99
N GLU A 129 -5.79 8.19 -6.15
CA GLU A 129 -4.87 8.87 -7.04
C GLU A 129 -3.79 9.62 -6.25
N PRO A 130 -2.50 9.38 -6.52
CA PRO A 130 -1.42 10.10 -5.85
C PRO A 130 -1.39 11.58 -6.27
N VAL A 131 -1.18 12.47 -5.31
CA VAL A 131 -0.91 13.89 -5.59
C VAL A 131 0.60 14.08 -5.73
N ALA A 132 1.05 14.37 -6.94
CA ALA A 132 2.47 14.56 -7.25
C ALA A 132 3.13 15.61 -6.34
N ASN A 133 4.41 15.39 -6.02
CA ASN A 133 5.24 16.31 -5.22
C ASN A 133 4.71 16.61 -3.80
N THR A 134 3.98 15.68 -3.19
CA THR A 134 3.49 15.83 -1.80
C THR A 134 4.13 14.86 -0.81
N ALA A 135 5.11 14.08 -1.27
CA ALA A 135 5.87 13.16 -0.45
C ALA A 135 6.55 13.91 0.71
N ARG A 136 6.44 13.35 1.92
CA ARG A 136 7.13 13.82 3.12
C ARG A 136 7.75 12.65 3.86
N LEU A 137 8.94 12.91 4.39
CA LEU A 137 9.66 12.01 5.26
C LEU A 137 9.33 12.33 6.72
N THR A 138 9.00 11.30 7.49
CA THR A 138 8.91 11.39 8.95
C THR A 138 9.88 10.38 9.54
N SER A 139 10.81 10.83 10.39
CA SER A 139 11.73 9.91 11.07
C SER A 139 10.95 9.02 12.04
N VAL A 140 11.19 7.71 11.97
CA VAL A 140 10.54 6.71 12.81
C VAL A 140 11.59 5.75 13.40
N GLN A 141 11.26 5.06 14.49
CA GLN A 141 12.20 4.16 15.17
C GLN A 141 12.44 2.85 14.43
N GLY A 142 11.61 2.52 13.45
CA GLY A 142 11.68 1.26 12.72
C GLY A 142 10.51 1.06 11.78
N VAL A 143 10.55 -0.05 11.07
CA VAL A 143 9.48 -0.47 10.18
C VAL A 143 8.51 -1.34 10.97
N ARG A 144 7.21 -1.02 10.86
CA ARG A 144 6.12 -1.77 11.49
C ARG A 144 6.15 -1.88 13.03
N LEU A 145 6.89 -1.01 13.72
CA LEU A 145 6.96 -0.99 15.19
C LEU A 145 5.71 -0.39 15.87
N SER A 146 4.95 0.46 15.16
CA SER A 146 3.60 0.85 15.54
C SER A 146 2.61 0.19 14.59
N ILE A 147 1.87 -0.79 15.12
CA ILE A 147 0.62 -1.23 14.52
C ILE A 147 -0.40 -0.12 14.85
N ASP A 148 -0.28 1.05 14.23
CA ASP A 148 -1.44 1.93 14.11
C ASP A 148 -2.33 1.29 13.04
N VAL A 149 -3.07 0.28 13.50
CA VAL A 149 -4.37 -0.12 12.95
C VAL A 149 -5.34 1.02 13.23
N ASP A 150 -5.02 2.21 12.72
CA ASP A 150 -5.91 3.37 12.64
C ASP A 150 -6.17 3.69 11.17
N ALA A 151 -6.20 2.66 10.33
CA ALA A 151 -7.35 2.58 9.46
C ALA A 151 -8.52 2.19 10.37
N GLU A 152 -9.08 3.17 11.08
CA GLU A 152 -10.45 3.09 11.61
C GLU A 152 -11.25 2.35 10.55
N PRO A 153 -11.82 1.15 10.84
CA PRO A 153 -12.60 0.44 9.86
C PRO A 153 -13.63 1.43 9.37
N LEU A 154 -13.56 1.77 8.07
CA LEU A 154 -14.44 2.75 7.44
C LEU A 154 -15.81 2.52 8.03
N SER A 155 -16.30 3.47 8.82
CA SER A 155 -17.63 3.35 9.39
C SER A 155 -18.52 2.96 8.22
N TYR A 156 -19.18 1.81 8.29
CA TYR A 156 -20.19 1.36 7.35
C TYR A 156 -21.38 2.33 7.53
N ALA A 157 -21.16 3.60 7.23
CA ALA A 157 -22.17 4.62 7.13
C ALA A 157 -23.00 4.16 5.92
N GLY A 158 -24.24 3.84 6.24
CA GLY A 158 -25.16 3.08 5.40
C GLY A 158 -25.32 3.66 3.99
N GLU A 159 -25.86 2.81 3.12
CA GLU A 159 -26.37 3.11 1.79
C GLU A 159 -26.31 4.60 1.42
N PHE A 160 -25.13 5.04 0.99
CA PHE A 160 -25.01 6.40 0.49
C PHE A 160 -25.75 6.45 -0.84
N ALA A 161 -26.88 7.16 -0.87
CA ALA A 161 -27.65 7.42 -2.09
C ALA A 161 -26.84 8.24 -3.12
N VAL A 162 -25.74 8.87 -2.70
CA VAL A 162 -24.82 9.68 -3.49
C VAL A 162 -23.39 9.33 -3.09
N PRO A 163 -22.44 9.09 -4.02
CA PRO A 163 -21.06 8.82 -3.63
C PRO A 163 -20.54 9.96 -2.73
N PRO A 164 -19.88 9.63 -1.59
CA PRO A 164 -19.21 10.61 -0.77
C PRO A 164 -18.28 11.50 -1.61
N PRO A 165 -18.13 12.79 -1.27
CA PRO A 165 -17.27 13.70 -2.01
C PRO A 165 -15.82 13.22 -2.01
N GLU A 166 -15.08 13.61 -3.05
CA GLU A 166 -13.64 13.35 -3.15
C GLU A 166 -12.94 13.79 -1.86
N GLN A 167 -12.11 12.90 -1.31
CA GLN A 167 -11.40 13.17 -0.07
C GLN A 167 -9.91 13.18 -0.31
N ARG A 168 -9.26 14.31 -0.02
CA ARG A 168 -7.81 14.37 0.09
C ARG A 168 -7.40 13.83 1.45
N ARG A 169 -6.54 12.81 1.47
CA ARG A 169 -5.98 12.22 2.70
C ARG A 169 -4.49 11.99 2.55
N ARG A 170 -3.81 11.77 3.67
CA ARG A 170 -2.41 11.35 3.68
C ARG A 170 -2.33 9.83 3.73
N SER A 171 -1.49 9.24 2.88
CA SER A 171 -1.25 7.80 2.78
C SER A 171 0.22 7.51 3.08
N LEU A 172 0.49 6.40 3.76
CA LEU A 172 1.83 5.83 3.90
C LEU A 172 2.10 5.00 2.64
N GLU A 173 3.22 5.27 1.97
CA GLU A 173 3.63 4.60 0.73
C GLU A 173 4.75 3.57 0.96
N GLY A 174 5.56 3.77 1.99
CA GLY A 174 6.68 2.89 2.32
C GLY A 174 7.66 3.52 3.28
N TRP A 175 8.89 3.01 3.26
CA TRP A 175 9.99 3.48 4.09
C TRP A 175 11.27 3.68 3.29
N LEU A 176 12.04 4.70 3.67
CA LEU A 176 13.44 4.83 3.30
C LEU A 176 14.31 4.42 4.49
N VAL A 177 15.21 3.48 4.26
CA VAL A 177 16.03 2.86 5.30
C VAL A 177 17.50 3.03 4.97
N ASP A 178 18.23 3.65 5.88
CA ASP A 178 19.67 3.84 5.74
C ASP A 178 20.39 2.69 6.43
N ILE A 179 21.23 1.99 5.66
CA ILE A 179 21.95 0.81 6.12
C ILE A 179 23.45 1.10 6.09
N GLN A 180 24.09 0.86 7.22
CA GLN A 180 25.54 0.78 7.30
C GLN A 180 25.97 -0.65 6.94
N GLU A 181 26.39 -0.84 5.70
CA GLU A 181 26.85 -2.14 5.21
C GLU A 181 28.09 -2.64 5.95
N HIS A 182 28.17 -3.94 6.11
CA HIS A 182 29.37 -4.62 6.56
C HIS A 182 30.46 -4.50 5.48
N ALA A 183 31.68 -4.20 5.90
CA ALA A 183 32.85 -4.09 5.01
C ALA A 183 33.36 -5.47 4.56
#